data_AF-D6A2I4-F1
#
_entry.id   AF-D6A2I4-F1
#
_cell.length_a   1.000
_cell.length_b   1.000
_cell.length_c   1.000
_cell.angle_alpha   90.00
_cell.angle_beta   90.00
_cell.angle_gamma   90.00
#
_symmetry.space_group_name_H-M   'P 1'
#
loop_
_entity.id
_entity.type
_entity.pdbx_description
1 polymer ?
#
loop_
_entity_poly.entity_id
_entity_poly.type
_entity_poly.pdbx_seq_one_letter_code
_entity_poly.pdbx_strand_id
1 'polypeptide(L)'
;MVVADDLFKALADPTRRTILDELTEKSGQTLFEICSRLSMKHRLGISRQAVSQHLAVLESAGLVETRREGRYKFHDLNTAPLRQITERWLVPDPSGPEKSTP
;
A
#
# COMPACT_ATOMS: atom_id res chain seq x y z
N MET A 1 5.92 15.47 -5.68
CA MET A 1 6.27 14.52 -6.75
C MET A 1 6.97 13.37 -6.08
N VAL A 2 6.34 12.19 -5.99
CA VAL A 2 7.03 11.00 -5.46
C VAL A 2 8.14 10.65 -6.44
N VAL A 3 9.39 10.67 -5.99
CA VAL A 3 10.51 10.23 -6.82
C VAL A 3 10.39 8.71 -6.91
N ALA A 4 10.45 8.14 -8.12
CA ALA A 4 10.24 6.70 -8.34
C ALA A 4 11.14 5.82 -7.44
N ASP A 5 12.33 6.30 -7.11
CA ASP A 5 13.25 5.65 -6.16
C ASP A 5 12.64 5.43 -4.77
N ASP A 6 11.89 6.39 -4.23
CA ASP A 6 11.27 6.28 -2.91
C ASP A 6 10.15 5.24 -2.92
N LEU A 7 9.44 5.14 -4.04
CA LEU A 7 8.41 4.13 -4.27
C LEU A 7 9.00 2.72 -4.33
N PHE A 8 10.06 2.50 -5.12
CA PHE A 8 10.73 1.19 -5.18
C PHE A 8 11.39 0.81 -3.86
N LYS A 9 12.07 1.76 -3.19
CA LYS A 9 12.63 1.55 -1.86
C LYS A 9 11.53 1.17 -0.88
N ALA A 10 10.37 1.84 -0.91
CA ALA A 10 9.24 1.51 -0.06
C ALA A 10 8.70 0.09 -0.33
N LEU A 11 8.64 -0.37 -1.58
CA LEU A 11 8.13 -1.71 -1.91
C LEU A 11 9.15 -2.83 -1.67
N ALA A 12 10.46 -2.54 -1.62
CA ALA A 12 11.51 -3.55 -1.48
C ALA A 12 11.41 -4.37 -0.17
N ASP A 13 10.82 -3.79 0.88
CA ASP A 13 10.68 -4.43 2.18
C ASP A 13 9.42 -5.32 2.25
N PRO A 14 9.56 -6.59 2.68
CA PRO A 14 8.44 -7.53 2.74
C PRO A 14 7.38 -7.12 3.76
N THR A 15 7.75 -6.54 4.91
CA THR A 15 6.79 -6.08 5.92
C THR A 15 5.95 -4.93 5.39
N ARG A 16 6.56 -3.99 4.63
CA ARG A 16 5.80 -2.93 3.98
C ARG A 16 4.80 -3.47 2.96
N ARG A 17 5.17 -4.48 2.18
CA ARG A 17 4.24 -5.18 1.27
C ARG A 17 3.09 -5.84 2.03
N THR A 18 3.37 -6.56 3.12
CA THR A 18 2.31 -7.15 3.96
C THR A 18 1.36 -6.11 4.56
N ILE A 19 1.86 -4.92 4.94
CA ILE A 19 0.99 -3.81 5.38
C ILE A 19 0.08 -3.35 4.25
N LEU A 20 0.60 -3.22 3.02
CA LEU A 20 -0.20 -2.84 1.85
C LEU A 20 -1.23 -3.92 1.49
N ASP A 21 -0.86 -5.20 1.58
CA ASP A 21 -1.78 -6.32 1.39
C ASP A 21 -2.94 -6.24 2.39
N GLU A 22 -2.63 -5.99 3.66
CA GLU A 22 -3.62 -5.80 4.72
C GLU A 22 -4.55 -4.59 4.44
N LEU A 23 -4.00 -3.46 4.01
CA LEU A 23 -4.79 -2.27 3.65
C LEU A 23 -5.60 -2.46 2.36
N THR A 24 -5.19 -3.38 1.48
CA THR A 24 -5.97 -3.78 0.30
C THR A 24 -7.20 -4.57 0.71
N GLU A 25 -7.05 -5.48 1.67
CA GLU A 25 -8.15 -6.31 2.16
C GLU A 25 -9.14 -5.55 3.04
N LYS A 26 -8.64 -4.61 3.85
CA LYS A 26 -9.48 -3.74 4.68
C LYS A 26 -8.92 -2.32 4.66
N SER A 27 -9.67 -1.42 4.05
CA SER A 27 -9.42 0.02 4.06
C SER A 27 -9.83 0.67 5.39
N GLY A 28 -9.37 1.90 5.61
CA GLY A 28 -9.78 2.75 6.73
C GLY A 28 -9.40 2.17 8.08
N GLN A 29 -8.14 1.76 8.26
CA GLN A 29 -7.69 1.13 9.50
C GLN A 29 -6.86 2.08 10.37
N THR A 30 -7.10 2.03 11.68
CA THR A 30 -6.23 2.66 12.67
C THR A 30 -4.92 1.89 12.82
N LEU A 31 -3.87 2.54 13.35
CA LEU A 31 -2.61 1.88 13.67
C LEU A 31 -2.82 0.66 14.59
N PHE A 32 -3.76 0.74 15.53
CA PHE A 32 -4.08 -0.37 16.42
C PHE A 32 -4.65 -1.56 15.65
N GLU A 33 -5.65 -1.34 14.79
CA GLU A 33 -6.24 -2.41 13.97
C GLU A 33 -5.21 -3.05 13.05
N ILE A 34 -4.35 -2.26 12.39
CA ILE A 34 -3.27 -2.77 11.55
C ILE A 34 -2.36 -3.68 12.36
N CYS A 35 -1.87 -3.24 13.54
CA CYS A 35 -1.02 -4.07 14.40
C CYS A 35 -1.72 -5.39 14.80
N SER A 36 -3.00 -5.31 15.18
CA SER A 36 -3.78 -6.49 15.57
C SER A 36 -3.91 -7.48 14.41
N ARG A 37 -4.20 -7.00 13.20
CA ARG A 37 -4.39 -7.87 12.02
C ARG A 37 -3.09 -8.43 11.47
N LEU A 38 -2.01 -7.66 11.47
CA LEU A 38 -0.67 -8.18 11.17
C LEU A 38 -0.30 -9.35 12.09
N SER A 39 -0.59 -9.23 13.39
CA SER A 39 -0.31 -10.30 14.36
C SER A 39 -1.22 -11.51 14.17
N MET A 40 -2.54 -11.29 14.02
CA MET A 40 -3.53 -12.37 14.00
C MET A 40 -3.65 -13.08 12.65
N LYS A 41 -3.61 -12.33 11.54
CA LYS A 41 -3.81 -12.86 10.19
C LYS A 41 -2.50 -13.19 9.49
N HIS A 42 -1.55 -12.25 9.53
CA HIS A 42 -0.26 -12.40 8.83
C HIS A 42 0.82 -13.07 9.69
N ARG A 43 0.50 -13.40 10.96
CA ARG A 43 1.44 -13.98 11.95
C ARG A 43 2.74 -13.18 12.07
N LEU A 44 2.65 -11.86 11.89
CA LEU A 44 3.77 -10.94 11.91
C LEU A 44 3.84 -10.25 13.28
N GLY A 45 4.70 -10.77 14.15
CA GLY A 45 4.94 -10.24 15.50
C GLY A 45 5.86 -9.02 15.48
N ILE A 46 5.35 -7.88 15.01
CA ILE A 46 6.09 -6.62 14.92
C ILE A 46 5.59 -5.59 15.94
N SER A 47 6.49 -4.77 16.48
CA SER A 47 6.12 -3.73 17.44
C SER A 47 5.32 -2.61 16.79
N ARG A 48 4.42 -1.99 17.55
CA ARG A 48 3.62 -0.83 17.09
C ARG A 48 4.50 0.31 16.58
N GLN A 49 5.66 0.54 17.20
CA GLN A 49 6.61 1.57 16.76
C GLN A 49 7.18 1.24 15.38
N ALA A 50 7.58 0.00 15.15
CA ALA A 50 8.10 -0.44 13.86
C ALA A 50 7.01 -0.36 12.77
N VAL A 51 5.76 -0.77 13.06
CA VAL A 51 4.62 -0.58 12.14
C VAL A 51 4.43 0.91 11.81
N SER A 52 4.50 1.80 12.81
CA SER A 52 4.39 3.23 12.59
C SER A 52 5.51 3.78 11.70
N GLN A 53 6.73 3.27 11.85
CA GLN A 53 7.86 3.66 11.00
C GLN A 53 7.65 3.18 9.55
N HIS A 54 7.16 1.95 9.36
CA HIS A 54 6.82 1.43 8.04
C HIS A 54 5.71 2.25 7.38
N LEU A 55 4.65 2.60 8.10
CA LEU A 55 3.58 3.46 7.61
C LEU A 55 4.09 4.85 7.22
N ALA A 56 5.02 5.44 7.98
CA ALA A 56 5.61 6.73 7.63
C ALA A 56 6.40 6.68 6.31
N VAL A 57 7.14 5.59 6.06
CA VAL A 57 7.84 5.37 4.79
C VAL A 57 6.84 5.20 3.64
N LEU A 58 5.78 4.42 3.85
CA LEU A 58 4.73 4.21 2.85
C LEU A 58 3.96 5.51 2.54
N GLU A 59 3.66 6.31 3.54
CA GLU A 59 3.02 7.63 3.43
C GLU A 59 3.92 8.61 2.65
N SER A 60 5.23 8.62 2.95
CA SER A 60 6.20 9.44 2.21
C SER A 60 6.34 9.02 0.74
N ALA A 61 6.21 7.73 0.45
CA ALA A 61 6.17 7.19 -0.91
C ALA A 61 4.80 7.35 -1.60
N GLY A 62 3.81 7.92 -0.92
CA GLY A 62 2.45 8.11 -1.43
C GLY A 62 1.63 6.82 -1.57
N LEU A 63 2.11 5.69 -1.05
CA LEU A 63 1.44 4.39 -1.09
C LEU A 63 0.36 4.24 -0.01
N VAL A 64 0.41 5.08 1.02
CA VAL A 64 -0.60 5.14 2.06
C VAL A 64 -1.07 6.58 2.21
N GLU A 65 -2.37 6.78 2.20
CA GLU A 65 -3.00 8.05 2.55
C GLU A 65 -3.58 7.96 3.95
N THR A 66 -3.66 9.11 4.61
CA THR A 66 -4.15 9.17 5.99
C THR A 66 -5.20 10.24 6.16
N ARG A 67 -6.25 9.92 6.90
CA ARG A 67 -7.34 10.83 7.26
C ARG A 67 -7.58 10.82 8.76
N ARG A 68 -7.99 11.95 9.31
CA ARG A 68 -8.32 12.07 10.73
C ARG A 68 -9.82 12.26 10.91
N GLU A 69 -10.41 11.41 11.73
CA GLU A 69 -11.81 11.55 12.16
C GLU A 69 -11.87 11.51 13.67
N GLY A 70 -12.18 12.67 14.26
CA GLY A 70 -12.08 12.89 15.70
C GLY A 70 -10.67 12.65 16.21
N ARG A 71 -10.52 11.66 17.10
CA ARG A 71 -9.23 11.31 17.73
C ARG A 71 -8.44 10.24 16.96
N TYR A 72 -9.04 9.65 15.92
CA TYR A 72 -8.46 8.52 15.20
C TYR A 72 -7.75 8.98 13.92
N LYS A 73 -6.60 8.37 13.64
CA LYS A 73 -5.89 8.46 12.35
C LYS A 73 -6.11 7.14 11.61
N PHE A 74 -6.80 7.22 10.47
CA PHE A 74 -7.06 6.10 9.59
C PHE A 74 -6.05 6.09 8.45
N HIS A 75 -5.72 4.89 7.97
CA HIS A 75 -4.78 4.64 6.90
C HIS A 75 -5.49 3.85 5.80
N ASP A 76 -5.26 4.28 4.57
CA ASP A 76 -5.87 3.74 3.37
C ASP A 76 -4.76 3.51 2.32
N LEU A 77 -4.86 2.42 1.55
CA LEU A 77 -3.95 2.17 0.43
C LEU A 77 -4.19 3.22 -0.67
N ASN A 78 -3.12 3.81 -1.18
CA ASN A 78 -3.13 4.63 -2.37
C ASN A 78 -2.31 3.98 -3.50
N THR A 79 -3.00 3.53 -4.55
CA THR A 79 -2.36 2.91 -5.72
C THR A 79 -2.02 3.89 -6.83
N ALA A 80 -2.34 5.18 -6.68
CA ALA A 80 -2.07 6.18 -7.72
C ALA A 80 -0.58 6.24 -8.14
N PRO A 81 0.42 6.16 -7.24
CA PRO A 81 1.83 6.13 -7.65
C PRO A 81 2.20 4.89 -8.46
N LEU A 82 1.55 3.75 -8.22
CA LEU A 82 1.79 2.51 -8.98
C LEU A 82 1.27 2.61 -10.41
N ARG A 83 0.12 3.28 -10.61
CA ARG A 83 -0.46 3.47 -11.95
C ARG A 83 0.50 4.21 -12.89
N GLN A 84 1.20 5.21 -12.37
CA GLN A 84 2.20 5.96 -13.14
C GLN A 84 3.37 5.08 -13.59
N ILE A 85 3.79 4.10 -12.78
CA ILE A 85 4.81 3.11 -13.20
C ILE A 85 4.25 2.21 -14.28
N THR A 86 3.03 1.70 -14.10
CA THR A 86 2.41 0.78 -15.07
C THR A 86 2.19 1.45 -16.42
N GLU A 87 1.75 2.71 -16.46
CA GLU A 87 1.56 3.48 -17.70
C GLU A 87 2.89 3.75 -18.43
N ARG A 88 4.00 3.83 -17.69
CA ARG A 88 5.32 4.11 -18.26
C ARG A 88 5.93 2.91 -19.00
N TRP A 89 5.69 1.68 -18.52
CA TRP A 89 6.43 0.50 -18.97
C TRP A 89 5.59 -0.72 -19.34
N LEU A 90 4.29 -0.78 -19.01
CA LEU A 90 3.45 -1.87 -19.52
C LEU A 90 3.26 -1.67 -21.02
N VAL A 91 3.96 -2.49 -21.79
CA VAL A 91 3.64 -2.71 -23.20
C VAL A 91 2.29 -3.43 -23.24
N PRO A 92 1.30 -2.97 -24.02
CA PRO A 92 0.05 -3.70 -24.21
C PRO A 92 0.36 -5.14 -24.61
N ASP A 93 -0.28 -6.09 -23.94
CA ASP A 93 -0.18 -7.49 -24.34
C ASP A 93 -0.72 -7.63 -25.78
N PRO A 94 0.12 -7.98 -26.77
CA PRO A 94 -0.35 -8.14 -28.15
C PRO A 94 -1.30 -9.34 -28.32
N SER A 95 -1.53 -10.13 -27.27
CA SER A 95 -2.40 -11.31 -27.27
C SER A 95 -3.71 -11.17 -26.49
N GLY A 96 -4.09 -9.95 -26.07
CA GLY A 96 -5.42 -9.70 -25.50
C GLY A 96 -6.53 -10.04 -26.50
N PRO A 97 -7.64 -10.68 -26.08
CA PRO A 97 -8.68 -11.12 -27.00
C PRO A 97 -9.27 -9.91 -27.72
N GLU A 98 -9.29 -9.96 -29.06
CA GLU A 98 -10.09 -9.05 -29.87
C GLU A 98 -11.48 -8.96 -29.23
N LYS A 99 -11.86 -7.75 -28.81
CA LYS A 99 -13.24 -7.49 -28.43
C LYS A 99 -14.10 -7.76 -29.67
N SER A 100 -14.73 -8.93 -29.71
CA SER A 100 -15.85 -9.21 -30.59
C SER A 100 -16.86 -8.09 -30.41
N THR A 101 -16.91 -7.21 -31.40
CA THR A 101 -17.94 -6.19 -31.51
C THR A 101 -19.18 -6.87 -32.08
N PRO A 102 -20.39 -6.62 -31.54
CA PRO A 102 -21.63 -7.19 -32.08
C PRO A 102 -21.92 -6.71 -33.50
#